data_AF-A0A553YVW8-F1
#
_entry.id   AF-A0A553YVW8-F1
#
_cell.length_a   1.000
_cell.length_b   1.000
_cell.length_c   1.000
_cell.angle_alpha   90.00
_cell.angle_beta   90.00
_cell.angle_gamma   90.00
#
_symmetry.space_group_name_H-M   'P 1'
#
loop_
_entity.id
_entity.type
_entity.pdbx_description
1 polymer ?
#
loop_
_entity_poly.entity_id
_entity_poly.type
_entity_poly.pdbx_seq_one_letter_code
_entity_poly.pdbx_strand_id
1 'polypeptide(L)'
;MTQARIIDFPGSSIRLERDVEAMSEDHIGLARLAIASVFQFSQRLCIPLAMEVETSYWDNEFDLPITSPSRLREFGILRCSNLPEGLTVDPRGRNSPVTNVQEVSESVALEFVESLLAEDAFDAAGLSIGWQEIEFNGMMARLPENFLPEGEQTVSLEVARGHVEHPVKSIGDTSWIYGPIGASVVHAPFEYRIHRDQGEIALDISTYWSLWAPGGPGRHDVDRAVETLLKDGWQRS
;
A
#
# COMPACT_ATOMS: atom_id res chain seq x y z
N MET A 1 13.15 7.93 26.66
CA MET A 1 12.36 6.83 26.09
C MET A 1 11.63 7.40 24.90
N THR A 2 11.94 6.86 23.73
CA THR A 2 11.36 7.29 22.47
C THR A 2 9.98 6.66 22.33
N GLN A 3 8.92 7.47 22.31
CA GLN A 3 7.54 6.99 22.32
C GLN A 3 6.84 7.35 21.01
N ALA A 4 6.10 6.39 20.46
CA ALA A 4 5.13 6.57 19.38
C ALA A 4 3.75 6.11 19.86
N ARG A 5 2.69 6.53 19.16
CA ARG A 5 1.32 6.10 19.45
C ARG A 5 0.61 5.66 18.18
N ILE A 6 -0.10 4.53 18.24
CA ILE A 6 -1.10 4.16 17.22
C ILE A 6 -2.34 5.02 17.44
N ILE A 7 -2.81 5.66 16.39
CA ILE A 7 -4.00 6.50 16.42
C ILE A 7 -5.18 5.64 15.95
N ASP A 8 -6.20 5.47 16.80
CA ASP A 8 -7.44 4.76 16.45
C ASP A 8 -8.18 5.54 15.35
N PHE A 9 -8.50 4.88 14.23
CA PHE A 9 -8.86 5.47 12.92
C PHE A 9 -7.69 6.23 12.29
N PRO A 10 -7.45 6.13 10.96
CA PRO A 10 -6.20 6.60 10.37
C PRO A 10 -5.90 8.01 10.86
N GLY A 11 -4.81 8.14 11.63
CA GLY A 11 -4.50 9.37 12.37
C GLY A 11 -4.40 10.57 11.44
N SER A 12 -4.03 10.33 10.18
CA SER A 12 -4.44 11.15 9.06
C SER A 12 -4.65 10.30 7.81
N SER A 13 -5.62 10.68 6.99
CA SER A 13 -5.76 10.20 5.61
C SER A 13 -5.49 11.34 4.64
N ILE A 14 -4.82 11.03 3.53
CA ILE A 14 -4.60 11.94 2.41
C ILE A 14 -5.15 11.25 1.18
N ARG A 15 -6.10 11.89 0.51
CA ARG A 15 -6.65 11.42 -0.76
C ARG A 15 -6.07 12.24 -1.90
N LEU A 16 -5.53 11.53 -2.89
CA LEU A 16 -5.05 12.11 -4.14
C LEU A 16 -5.81 11.49 -5.30
N GLU A 17 -6.21 12.31 -6.26
CA GLU A 17 -6.98 11.88 -7.43
C GLU A 17 -6.28 12.32 -8.71
N ARG A 18 -6.48 11.53 -9.77
CA ARG A 18 -6.00 11.83 -11.10
C ARG A 18 -7.04 11.42 -12.12
N ASP A 19 -7.41 12.38 -12.96
CA ASP A 19 -8.22 12.16 -14.15
C ASP A 19 -7.44 11.26 -15.12
N VAL A 20 -8.08 10.17 -15.51
CA VAL A 20 -7.58 9.13 -16.41
C VAL A 20 -8.64 8.74 -17.43
N GLU A 21 -9.62 9.60 -17.72
CA GLU A 21 -10.72 9.30 -18.65
C GLU A 21 -10.19 8.84 -20.02
N ALA A 22 -9.09 9.45 -20.49
CA ALA A 22 -8.42 9.09 -21.75
C ALA A 22 -7.71 7.72 -21.75
N MET A 23 -7.62 7.04 -20.60
CA MET A 23 -6.93 5.76 -20.39
C MET A 23 -7.85 4.65 -19.85
N SER A 24 -9.16 4.85 -19.80
CA SER A 24 -10.12 3.93 -19.14
C SER A 24 -10.05 2.48 -19.61
N GLU A 25 -9.72 2.26 -20.89
CA GLU A 25 -9.59 0.92 -21.50
C GLU A 25 -8.20 0.27 -21.31
N ASP A 26 -7.17 1.04 -20.92
CA ASP A 26 -5.80 0.55 -20.74
C ASP A 26 -5.55 0.16 -19.28
N HIS A 27 -6.14 -0.95 -18.84
CA HIS A 27 -6.01 -1.42 -17.46
C HIS A 27 -4.56 -1.59 -16.99
N ILE A 28 -3.64 -1.95 -17.89
CA ILE A 28 -2.21 -2.09 -17.57
C ILE A 28 -1.53 -0.73 -17.46
N GLY A 29 -1.83 0.22 -18.35
CA GLY A 29 -1.39 1.61 -18.23
C GLY A 29 -1.87 2.27 -16.95
N LEU A 30 -3.13 2.04 -16.58
CA LEU A 30 -3.71 2.48 -15.30
C LEU A 30 -3.00 1.84 -14.10
N ALA A 31 -2.72 0.53 -14.13
CA ALA A 31 -1.98 -0.14 -13.07
C ALA A 31 -0.54 0.41 -12.95
N ARG A 32 0.13 0.65 -14.07
CA ARG A 32 1.46 1.25 -14.11
C ARG A 32 1.48 2.63 -13.47
N LEU A 33 0.49 3.48 -13.79
CA LEU A 33 0.33 4.80 -13.19
C LEU A 33 0.12 4.71 -11.66
N ALA A 34 -0.80 3.84 -11.23
CA ALA A 34 -1.09 3.60 -9.82
C ALA A 34 0.15 3.13 -9.05
N ILE A 35 0.82 2.08 -9.54
CA ILE A 35 2.00 1.50 -8.89
C ILE A 35 3.15 2.51 -8.86
N ALA A 36 3.44 3.19 -9.97
CA ALA A 36 4.49 4.21 -10.02
C ALA A 36 4.24 5.32 -8.98
N SER A 37 3.00 5.77 -8.79
CA SER A 37 2.67 6.78 -7.78
C SER A 37 2.95 6.31 -6.34
N VAL A 38 2.69 5.04 -6.03
CA VAL A 38 3.04 4.45 -4.73
C VAL A 38 4.54 4.47 -4.52
N PHE A 39 5.32 3.95 -5.47
CA PHE A 39 6.78 3.90 -5.33
C PHE A 39 7.44 5.28 -5.32
N GLN A 40 6.86 6.25 -6.05
CA GLN A 40 7.27 7.66 -5.99
C GLN A 40 7.00 8.28 -4.61
N PHE A 41 5.81 8.05 -4.04
CA PHE A 41 5.46 8.50 -2.68
C PHE A 41 6.34 7.83 -1.62
N SER A 42 6.57 6.53 -1.74
CA SER A 42 7.34 5.72 -0.81
C SER A 42 8.83 6.05 -0.80
N GLN A 43 9.34 6.76 -1.82
CA GLN A 43 10.75 7.00 -1.99
C GLN A 43 11.36 7.67 -0.74
N ARG A 44 12.26 6.94 -0.05
CA ARG A 44 12.92 7.31 1.22
C ARG A 44 12.02 7.39 2.46
N LEU A 45 10.72 7.12 2.33
CA LEU A 45 9.76 7.14 3.42
C LEU A 45 9.41 5.73 3.91
N CYS A 46 9.14 4.81 2.99
CA CYS A 46 8.75 3.46 3.30
C CYS A 46 9.21 2.45 2.24
N ILE A 47 9.13 1.17 2.59
CA ILE A 47 9.43 0.02 1.75
C ILE A 47 8.18 -0.88 1.78
N PRO A 48 7.51 -1.05 0.63
CA PRO A 48 6.46 -2.05 0.47
C PRO A 48 6.96 -3.46 0.78
N LEU A 49 6.21 -4.20 1.60
CA LEU A 49 6.50 -5.60 1.94
C LEU A 49 5.43 -6.57 1.44
N ALA A 50 4.22 -6.07 1.22
CA ALA A 50 3.13 -6.81 0.61
C ALA A 50 2.21 -5.88 -0.18
N MET A 51 1.60 -6.45 -1.22
CA MET A 51 0.61 -5.81 -2.07
C MET A 51 -0.51 -6.81 -2.35
N GLU A 52 -1.77 -6.36 -2.26
CA GLU A 52 -2.95 -7.11 -2.66
C GLU A 52 -3.59 -6.45 -3.88
N VAL A 53 -4.19 -7.26 -4.75
CA VAL A 53 -4.87 -6.79 -5.94
C VAL A 53 -6.21 -7.49 -6.05
N GLU A 54 -7.27 -6.70 -6.24
CA GLU A 54 -8.61 -7.16 -6.60
C GLU A 54 -8.82 -6.95 -8.09
N THR A 55 -9.21 -8.02 -8.79
CA THR A 55 -9.50 -8.02 -10.23
C THR A 55 -10.94 -8.45 -10.47
N SER A 56 -11.52 -7.90 -11.53
CA SER A 56 -12.91 -8.14 -11.93
C SER A 56 -13.01 -8.13 -13.45
N TYR A 57 -14.16 -8.56 -13.96
CA TYR A 57 -14.50 -8.22 -15.35
C TYR A 57 -14.93 -6.76 -15.41
N TRP A 58 -14.73 -6.12 -16.55
CA TRP A 58 -15.02 -4.71 -16.74
C TRP A 58 -16.00 -4.46 -17.87
N ASP A 59 -16.84 -3.45 -17.68
CA ASP A 59 -17.57 -2.80 -18.74
C ASP A 59 -16.77 -1.55 -19.14
N ASN A 60 -16.05 -1.63 -20.26
CA ASN A 60 -15.20 -0.56 -20.74
C ASN A 60 -16.00 0.67 -21.20
N GLU A 61 -17.28 0.51 -21.58
CA GLU A 61 -18.12 1.63 -22.02
C GLU A 61 -18.45 2.55 -20.84
N PHE A 62 -18.68 1.97 -19.66
CA PHE A 62 -19.07 2.71 -18.45
C PHE A 62 -17.94 2.88 -17.43
N ASP A 63 -16.78 2.27 -17.66
CA ASP A 63 -15.66 2.21 -16.71
C ASP A 63 -16.10 1.65 -15.35
N LEU A 64 -16.83 0.52 -15.38
CA LEU A 64 -17.38 -0.10 -14.17
C LEU A 64 -16.99 -1.58 -14.05
N PRO A 65 -16.71 -2.07 -12.83
CA PRO A 65 -16.53 -3.49 -12.59
C PRO A 65 -17.87 -4.23 -12.70
N ILE A 66 -17.86 -5.37 -13.37
CA ILE A 66 -18.98 -6.31 -13.47
C ILE A 66 -18.89 -7.29 -12.30
N THR A 67 -19.90 -7.27 -11.43
CA THR A 67 -19.95 -8.10 -10.21
C THR A 67 -20.49 -9.52 -10.45
N SER A 68 -21.08 -9.78 -11.61
CA SER A 68 -21.60 -11.10 -11.98
C SER A 68 -21.51 -11.31 -13.50
N PRO A 69 -20.82 -12.37 -13.98
CA PRO A 69 -20.14 -13.40 -13.18
C PRO A 69 -18.90 -12.85 -12.45
N SER A 70 -18.48 -13.49 -11.36
CA SER A 70 -17.21 -13.16 -10.69
C SER A 70 -16.04 -13.87 -11.38
N ARG A 71 -14.85 -13.28 -11.35
CA ARG A 71 -13.62 -13.97 -11.78
C ARG A 71 -13.24 -15.05 -10.78
N LEU A 72 -12.63 -16.13 -11.26
CA LEU A 72 -12.07 -17.16 -10.38
C LEU A 72 -10.83 -16.64 -9.62
N ARG A 73 -10.04 -15.78 -10.28
CA ARG A 73 -8.84 -15.13 -9.74
C ARG A 73 -9.13 -13.69 -9.31
N GLU A 74 -10.19 -13.51 -8.53
CA GLU A 74 -10.62 -12.19 -8.05
C GLU A 74 -9.55 -11.51 -7.19
N PHE A 75 -8.82 -12.26 -6.37
CA PHE A 75 -7.80 -11.71 -5.48
C PHE A 75 -6.43 -12.34 -5.72
N GLY A 76 -5.37 -11.55 -5.54
CA GLY A 76 -3.99 -12.04 -5.54
C GLY A 76 -3.10 -11.23 -4.62
N ILE A 77 -2.10 -11.88 -4.03
CA ILE A 77 -1.14 -11.23 -3.13
C ILE A 77 0.28 -11.40 -3.62
N LEU A 78 1.01 -10.29 -3.67
CA LEU A 78 2.45 -10.26 -3.83
C LEU A 78 3.08 -9.96 -2.47
N ARG A 79 4.06 -10.76 -2.04
CA ARG A 79 4.66 -10.62 -0.70
C ARG A 79 6.16 -10.86 -0.72
N CYS A 80 6.91 -10.08 0.05
CA CYS A 80 8.31 -10.35 0.32
C CYS A 80 8.47 -11.73 0.99
N SER A 81 9.41 -12.56 0.52
CA SER A 81 9.67 -13.89 1.07
C SER A 81 10.34 -13.82 2.44
N ASN A 82 11.14 -12.78 2.66
CA ASN A 82 11.90 -12.55 3.88
C ASN A 82 11.25 -11.43 4.71
N LEU A 83 10.06 -11.69 5.24
CA LEU A 83 9.38 -10.73 6.10
C LEU A 83 10.14 -10.55 7.43
N PRO A 84 10.14 -9.32 7.99
CA PRO A 84 10.56 -9.12 9.37
C PRO A 84 9.78 -10.00 10.36
N GLU A 85 10.43 -10.39 11.46
CA GLU A 85 9.82 -11.28 12.45
C GLU A 85 8.53 -10.68 13.02
N GLY A 86 7.49 -11.53 13.10
CA GLY A 86 6.18 -11.17 13.64
C GLY A 86 5.27 -10.39 12.69
N LEU A 87 5.74 -9.97 11.50
CA LEU A 87 4.90 -9.28 10.54
C LEU A 87 3.88 -10.24 9.90
N THR A 88 2.61 -9.87 9.96
CA THR A 88 1.49 -10.72 9.52
C THR A 88 0.63 -9.99 8.49
N VAL A 89 0.78 -10.33 7.22
CA VAL A 89 -0.11 -9.82 6.16
C VAL A 89 -1.11 -10.92 5.83
N ASP A 90 -2.35 -10.69 6.25
CA ASP A 90 -3.46 -11.61 6.05
C ASP A 90 -4.27 -11.22 4.80
N PRO A 91 -4.51 -12.17 3.88
CA PRO A 91 -5.34 -11.93 2.71
C PRO A 91 -6.75 -11.44 3.06
N ARG A 92 -7.25 -10.44 2.33
CA ARG A 92 -8.69 -10.12 2.36
C ARG A 92 -9.55 -11.23 1.80
N GLY A 93 -9.18 -11.73 0.61
CA GLY A 93 -9.87 -12.81 -0.07
C GLY A 93 -9.53 -14.18 0.54
N ARG A 94 -10.55 -14.98 0.84
CA ARG A 94 -10.33 -16.38 1.25
C ARG A 94 -9.65 -17.15 0.12
N ASN A 95 -8.55 -17.83 0.44
CA ASN A 95 -7.76 -18.62 -0.50
C ASN A 95 -7.08 -17.81 -1.63
N SER A 96 -6.82 -16.51 -1.41
CA SER A 96 -6.06 -15.71 -2.37
C SER A 96 -4.67 -16.34 -2.61
N PRO A 97 -4.28 -16.62 -3.87
CA PRO A 97 -2.94 -17.09 -4.17
C PRO A 97 -1.89 -16.05 -3.72
N VAL A 98 -0.85 -16.53 -3.04
CA VAL A 98 0.27 -15.72 -2.56
C VAL A 98 1.51 -16.00 -3.42
N THR A 99 1.98 -14.97 -4.11
CA THR A 99 3.25 -14.97 -4.84
C THR A 99 4.33 -14.36 -3.96
N ASN A 100 5.36 -15.15 -3.64
CA ASN A 100 6.47 -14.68 -2.82
C ASN A 100 7.65 -14.23 -3.70
N VAL A 101 8.20 -13.06 -3.43
CA VAL A 101 9.33 -12.45 -4.15
C VAL A 101 10.40 -11.99 -3.17
N GLN A 102 11.65 -11.77 -3.62
CA GLN A 102 12.70 -11.28 -2.71
C GLN A 102 12.42 -9.84 -2.25
N GLU A 103 11.91 -9.00 -3.15
CA GLU A 103 11.60 -7.59 -2.92
C GLU A 103 10.36 -7.21 -3.73
N VAL A 104 9.46 -6.44 -3.12
CA VAL A 104 8.33 -5.82 -3.82
C VAL A 104 8.82 -4.49 -4.40
N SER A 105 9.34 -4.55 -5.62
CA SER A 105 9.73 -3.37 -6.40
C SER A 105 8.62 -2.93 -7.36
N GLU A 106 8.74 -1.74 -7.93
CA GLU A 106 7.77 -1.21 -8.92
C GLU A 106 7.57 -2.16 -10.10
N SER A 107 8.67 -2.68 -10.67
CA SER A 107 8.62 -3.60 -11.81
C SER A 107 7.98 -4.93 -11.42
N VAL A 108 8.33 -5.49 -10.25
CA VAL A 108 7.79 -6.77 -9.79
C VAL A 108 6.30 -6.65 -9.44
N ALA A 109 5.88 -5.54 -8.84
CA ALA A 109 4.48 -5.25 -8.57
C ALA A 109 3.67 -5.17 -9.87
N LEU A 110 4.22 -4.51 -10.90
CA LEU A 110 3.54 -4.40 -12.19
C LEU A 110 3.47 -5.74 -12.93
N GLU A 111 4.58 -6.49 -13.00
CA GLU A 111 4.60 -7.85 -13.58
C GLU A 111 3.57 -8.76 -12.89
N PHE A 112 3.42 -8.61 -11.57
CA PHE A 112 2.41 -9.34 -10.81
C PHE A 112 0.99 -8.95 -11.24
N VAL A 113 0.67 -7.67 -11.38
CA VAL A 113 -0.65 -7.23 -11.88
C VAL A 113 -0.90 -7.72 -13.31
N GLU A 114 0.09 -7.58 -14.21
CA GLU A 114 0.02 -8.12 -15.57
C GLU A 114 -0.31 -9.62 -15.56
N SER A 115 0.29 -10.40 -14.64
CA SER A 115 0.00 -11.83 -14.52
C SER A 115 -1.41 -12.16 -14.00
N LEU A 116 -2.00 -11.29 -13.17
CA LEU A 116 -3.37 -11.45 -12.66
C LEU A 116 -4.43 -11.07 -13.69
N LEU A 117 -4.11 -10.11 -14.56
CA LEU A 117 -5.01 -9.62 -15.61
C LEU A 117 -4.92 -10.45 -16.90
N ALA A 118 -3.93 -11.33 -17.01
CA ALA A 118 -3.87 -12.30 -18.11
C ALA A 118 -5.12 -13.21 -18.11
N GLU A 119 -5.68 -13.40 -19.30
CA GLU A 119 -6.82 -14.31 -19.53
C GLU A 119 -6.49 -15.75 -19.15
N ASP A 120 -7.45 -16.44 -18.55
CA ASP A 120 -7.41 -17.87 -18.29
C ASP A 120 -8.58 -18.62 -18.95
N ALA A 121 -8.52 -19.96 -18.95
CA ALA A 121 -9.51 -20.80 -19.62
C ALA A 121 -10.92 -20.76 -18.98
N PHE A 122 -11.06 -20.16 -17.80
CA PHE A 122 -12.31 -20.02 -17.06
C PHE A 122 -12.90 -18.61 -17.19
N ASP A 123 -12.17 -17.68 -17.80
CA ASP A 123 -12.63 -16.32 -17.98
C ASP A 123 -13.80 -16.25 -18.99
N ALA A 124 -14.76 -15.36 -18.70
CA ALA A 124 -15.96 -15.17 -19.50
C ALA A 124 -15.61 -14.53 -20.86
N ALA A 125 -15.99 -15.21 -21.94
CA ALA A 125 -15.68 -14.76 -23.29
C ALA A 125 -16.26 -13.37 -23.59
N GLY A 126 -15.42 -12.47 -24.11
CA GLY A 126 -15.82 -11.14 -24.57
C GLY A 126 -15.92 -10.08 -23.48
N LEU A 127 -15.57 -10.39 -22.23
CA LEU A 127 -15.44 -9.38 -21.16
C LEU A 127 -13.97 -8.98 -20.99
N SER A 128 -13.72 -7.68 -20.79
CA SER A 128 -12.38 -7.21 -20.43
C SER A 128 -12.08 -7.57 -18.97
N ILE A 129 -10.80 -7.73 -18.66
CA ILE A 129 -10.30 -8.02 -17.32
C ILE A 129 -9.51 -6.80 -16.87
N GLY A 130 -9.82 -6.31 -15.67
CA GLY A 130 -9.19 -5.14 -15.09
C GLY A 130 -9.02 -5.29 -13.58
N TRP A 131 -8.22 -4.41 -13.00
CA TRP A 131 -8.10 -4.29 -11.56
C TRP A 131 -9.11 -3.24 -11.07
N GLN A 132 -9.68 -3.52 -9.89
CA GLN A 132 -10.58 -2.62 -9.18
C GLN A 132 -9.87 -1.90 -8.06
N GLU A 133 -9.00 -2.63 -7.36
CA GLU A 133 -8.28 -2.11 -6.22
C GLU A 133 -6.88 -2.71 -6.13
N ILE A 134 -5.91 -1.87 -5.79
CA ILE A 134 -4.56 -2.27 -5.43
C ILE A 134 -4.29 -1.71 -4.03
N GLU A 135 -3.83 -2.57 -3.14
CA GLU A 135 -3.52 -2.17 -1.78
C GLU A 135 -2.13 -2.57 -1.36
N PHE A 136 -1.55 -1.74 -0.51
CA PHE A 136 -0.32 -2.05 0.18
C PHE A 136 -0.54 -1.96 1.68
N ASN A 137 -0.68 -3.13 2.31
CA ASN A 137 -1.06 -3.29 3.71
C ASN A 137 0.08 -3.82 4.59
N GLY A 138 1.22 -4.21 3.99
CA GLY A 138 2.44 -4.56 4.70
C GLY A 138 3.56 -3.59 4.34
N MET A 139 4.02 -2.80 5.31
CA MET A 139 4.99 -1.73 5.07
C MET A 139 6.05 -1.67 6.16
N MET A 140 7.24 -1.24 5.75
CA MET A 140 8.30 -0.81 6.65
C MET A 140 8.56 0.67 6.42
N ALA A 141 8.48 1.49 7.46
CA ALA A 141 8.62 2.94 7.39
C ALA A 141 9.90 3.41 8.08
N ARG A 142 10.57 4.38 7.46
CA ARG A 142 11.82 4.97 7.95
C ARG A 142 11.53 5.85 9.14
N LEU A 143 12.17 5.56 10.27
CA LEU A 143 12.07 6.43 11.44
C LEU A 143 12.69 7.80 11.14
N PRO A 144 12.12 8.90 11.67
CA PRO A 144 12.73 10.21 11.55
C PRO A 144 14.15 10.24 12.11
N GLU A 145 15.00 11.09 11.54
CA GLU A 145 16.40 11.20 11.95
C GLU A 145 16.51 11.58 13.43
N ASN A 146 17.44 10.92 14.14
CA ASN A 146 17.66 11.10 15.58
C ASN A 146 16.43 10.81 16.46
N PHE A 147 15.40 10.14 15.91
CA PHE A 147 14.26 9.71 16.72
C PHE A 147 14.70 8.72 17.79
N LEU A 148 15.47 7.70 17.39
CA LEU A 148 16.03 6.72 18.31
C LEU A 148 17.43 7.12 18.81
N PRO A 149 17.67 7.05 20.13
CA PRO A 149 19.01 7.03 20.71
C PRO A 149 19.87 5.91 20.13
N GLU A 150 21.18 6.14 20.10
CA GLU A 150 22.16 5.18 19.60
C GLU A 150 22.08 3.85 20.38
N GLY A 151 21.93 2.74 19.65
CA GLY A 151 21.86 1.40 20.21
C GLY A 151 20.46 0.91 20.59
N GLU A 152 19.43 1.77 20.62
CA GLU A 152 18.05 1.31 20.85
C GLU A 152 17.55 0.45 19.68
N GLN A 153 16.93 -0.69 20.01
CA GLN A 153 16.39 -1.66 19.03
C GLN A 153 14.87 -1.78 19.09
N THR A 154 14.22 -0.98 19.95
CA THR A 154 12.76 -0.96 20.09
C THR A 154 12.25 0.47 20.20
N VAL A 155 11.01 0.69 19.78
CA VAL A 155 10.23 1.90 20.06
C VAL A 155 9.09 1.51 20.97
N SER A 156 8.86 2.28 22.04
CA SER A 156 7.69 2.07 22.90
C SER A 156 6.45 2.62 22.18
N LEU A 157 5.59 1.73 21.72
CA LEU A 157 4.39 2.05 20.96
C LEU A 157 3.17 1.99 21.87
N GLU A 158 2.50 3.12 22.06
CA GLU A 158 1.22 3.19 22.76
C GLU A 158 0.12 2.64 21.85
N VAL A 159 -0.55 1.59 22.31
CA VAL A 159 -1.65 0.89 21.62
C VAL A 159 -2.84 0.80 22.58
N ALA A 160 -3.97 1.39 22.21
CA ALA A 160 -5.15 1.52 23.05
C ALA A 160 -4.84 2.12 24.44
N ARG A 161 -4.76 1.28 25.49
CA ARG A 161 -4.47 1.70 26.89
C ARG A 161 -3.14 1.18 27.43
N GLY A 162 -2.30 0.60 26.58
CA GLY A 162 -1.03 0.01 26.98
C GLY A 162 0.11 0.40 26.05
N HIS A 163 1.28 -0.16 26.36
CA HIS A 163 2.50 0.03 25.57
C HIS A 163 3.02 -1.34 25.12
N VAL A 164 3.51 -1.39 23.88
CA VAL A 164 4.18 -2.54 23.31
C VAL A 164 5.56 -2.10 22.85
N GLU A 165 6.57 -2.88 23.17
CA GLU A 165 7.91 -2.67 22.62
C GLU A 165 7.94 -3.17 21.17
N HIS A 166 8.04 -2.23 20.24
CA HIS A 166 7.98 -2.51 18.81
C HIS A 166 9.38 -2.61 18.22
N PRO A 167 9.73 -3.70 17.51
CA PRO A 167 11.08 -3.90 17.00
C PRO A 167 11.47 -2.86 15.95
N VAL A 168 12.74 -2.47 15.99
CA VAL A 168 13.38 -1.59 15.02
C VAL A 168 14.36 -2.42 14.20
N LYS A 169 14.28 -2.30 12.88
CA LYS A 169 15.21 -2.94 11.95
C LYS A 169 16.19 -1.92 11.41
N SER A 170 17.48 -2.21 11.48
CA SER A 170 18.52 -1.39 10.86
C SER A 170 18.84 -1.92 9.46
N ILE A 171 18.81 -1.04 8.46
CA ILE A 171 19.20 -1.34 7.07
C ILE A 171 20.20 -0.26 6.65
N GLY A 172 21.47 -0.64 6.57
CA GLY A 172 22.57 0.34 6.51
C GLY A 172 22.52 1.23 7.76
N ASP A 173 22.66 2.54 7.56
CA ASP A 173 22.63 3.56 8.62
C ASP A 173 21.21 4.08 8.92
N THR A 174 20.17 3.41 8.43
CA THR A 174 18.78 3.85 8.59
C THR A 174 18.00 2.89 9.48
N SER A 175 17.27 3.45 10.44
CA SER A 175 16.36 2.72 11.31
C SER A 175 14.95 2.70 10.75
N TRP A 176 14.32 1.53 10.81
CA TRP A 176 13.00 1.28 10.24
C TRP A 176 12.12 0.58 11.26
N ILE A 177 10.82 0.86 11.19
CA ILE A 177 9.78 0.12 11.90
C ILE A 177 8.81 -0.45 10.88
N TYR A 178 8.15 -1.55 11.21
CA TYR A 178 7.32 -2.28 10.25
C TYR A 178 6.03 -2.75 10.89
N GLY A 179 5.02 -2.98 10.07
CA GLY A 179 3.77 -3.55 10.52
C GLY A 179 2.91 -4.03 9.36
N PRO A 180 1.78 -4.66 9.65
CA PRO A 180 1.26 -5.00 11.00
C PRO A 180 2.08 -6.09 11.74
N ILE A 181 2.07 -6.11 13.08
CA ILE A 181 2.72 -7.15 13.92
C ILE A 181 1.74 -7.67 14.98
N GLY A 182 1.33 -8.94 14.83
CA GLY A 182 0.47 -9.62 15.78
C GLY A 182 -0.90 -8.96 15.98
N ALA A 183 -1.63 -9.37 17.01
CA ALA A 183 -3.02 -8.94 17.22
C ALA A 183 -3.17 -7.50 17.74
N SER A 184 -2.10 -6.89 18.25
CA SER A 184 -2.15 -5.55 18.85
C SER A 184 -1.82 -4.43 17.85
N VAL A 185 -0.99 -4.71 16.84
CA VAL A 185 -0.58 -3.73 15.81
C VAL A 185 -1.16 -4.19 14.48
N VAL A 186 -2.46 -3.96 14.30
CA VAL A 186 -3.23 -4.47 13.15
C VAL A 186 -3.04 -3.64 11.87
N HIS A 187 -2.47 -2.43 11.98
CA HIS A 187 -2.18 -1.56 10.85
C HIS A 187 -0.67 -1.34 10.67
N ALA A 188 -0.25 -1.28 9.43
CA ALA A 188 1.10 -0.84 9.10
C ALA A 188 1.28 0.67 9.39
N PRO A 189 2.52 1.19 9.52
CA PRO A 189 2.75 2.62 9.69
C PRO A 189 2.05 3.50 8.64
N PHE A 190 2.09 3.02 7.40
CA PHE A 190 1.36 3.54 6.26
C PHE A 190 0.61 2.39 5.60
N GLU A 191 -0.59 2.68 5.10
CA GLU A 191 -1.29 1.79 4.17
C GLU A 191 -1.71 2.62 2.95
N TYR A 192 -1.61 2.01 1.77
CA TYR A 192 -2.05 2.63 0.52
C TYR A 192 -3.19 1.82 -0.04
N ARG A 193 -4.22 2.54 -0.50
CA ARG A 193 -5.32 1.96 -1.26
C ARG A 193 -5.48 2.77 -2.52
N ILE A 194 -5.46 2.09 -3.65
CA ILE A 194 -5.65 2.67 -4.96
C ILE A 194 -6.86 2.01 -5.56
N HIS A 195 -7.85 2.81 -5.95
CA HIS A 195 -9.04 2.31 -6.62
C HIS A 195 -9.42 3.22 -7.78
N ARG A 196 -10.23 2.66 -8.68
CA ARG A 196 -10.77 3.35 -9.83
C ARG A 196 -12.21 3.76 -9.55
N ASP A 197 -12.57 4.95 -9.98
CA ASP A 197 -13.95 5.44 -9.94
C ASP A 197 -14.20 6.33 -11.16
N GLN A 198 -14.97 5.83 -12.13
CA GLN A 198 -15.54 6.60 -13.26
C GLN A 198 -14.58 7.61 -13.92
N GLY A 199 -13.52 7.12 -14.56
CA GLY A 199 -12.54 7.98 -15.24
C GLY A 199 -11.50 8.61 -14.31
N GLU A 200 -11.52 8.31 -13.02
CA GLU A 200 -10.53 8.75 -12.04
C GLU A 200 -9.82 7.57 -11.38
N ILE A 201 -8.54 7.76 -11.05
CA ILE A 201 -7.83 6.94 -10.08
C ILE A 201 -7.67 7.75 -8.80
N ALA A 202 -8.04 7.13 -7.68
CA ALA A 202 -7.78 7.65 -6.36
C ALA A 202 -6.67 6.86 -5.67
N LEU A 203 -5.75 7.56 -5.01
CA LEU A 203 -4.75 7.05 -4.09
C LEU A 203 -5.08 7.59 -2.69
N ASP A 204 -5.56 6.71 -1.83
CA ASP A 204 -5.77 6.97 -0.41
C ASP A 204 -4.53 6.53 0.38
N ILE A 205 -3.94 7.46 1.12
CA ILE A 205 -2.77 7.26 1.97
C ILE A 205 -3.19 7.39 3.42
N SER A 206 -3.22 6.27 4.12
CA SER A 206 -3.54 6.21 5.55
C SER A 206 -2.28 6.17 6.39
N THR A 207 -2.19 7.05 7.39
CA THR A 207 -1.10 7.10 8.37
C THR A 207 -1.63 6.74 9.75
N TYR A 208 -1.16 5.64 10.34
CA TYR A 208 -1.70 5.14 11.61
C TYR A 208 -0.85 5.50 12.83
N TRP A 209 0.38 5.97 12.61
CA TRP A 209 1.35 6.18 13.68
C TRP A 209 1.66 7.67 13.85
N SER A 210 1.70 8.11 15.11
CA SER A 210 1.87 9.53 15.48
C SER A 210 3.15 10.18 14.95
N LEU A 211 4.15 9.38 14.54
CA LEU A 211 5.41 9.89 14.00
C LEU A 211 5.23 10.66 12.70
N TRP A 212 4.29 10.23 11.86
CA TRP A 212 4.04 10.84 10.55
C TRP A 212 2.69 11.56 10.46
N ALA A 213 1.87 11.47 11.51
CA ALA A 213 0.63 12.22 11.65
C ALA A 213 0.89 13.75 11.72
N PRO A 214 -0.14 14.61 11.55
CA PRO A 214 0.01 16.05 11.72
C PRO A 214 0.69 16.43 13.05
N GLY A 215 1.77 17.22 12.98
CA GLY A 215 2.58 17.60 14.14
C GLY A 215 3.63 16.58 14.58
N GLY A 216 3.68 15.41 13.95
CA GLY A 216 4.70 14.39 14.20
C GLY A 216 6.07 14.72 13.59
N PRO A 217 7.17 14.17 14.11
CA PRO A 217 8.53 14.46 13.64
C PRO A 217 8.80 14.06 12.19
N GLY A 218 8.13 13.04 11.65
CA GLY A 218 8.24 12.59 10.26
C GLY A 218 7.25 13.25 9.30
N ARG A 219 6.43 14.20 9.78
CA ARG A 219 5.36 14.80 8.98
C ARG A 219 5.87 15.53 7.72
N HIS A 220 6.98 16.24 7.84
CA HIS A 220 7.57 16.97 6.72
C HIS A 220 7.94 16.06 5.54
N ASP A 221 8.35 14.81 5.82
CA ASP A 221 8.69 13.87 4.75
C ASP A 221 7.45 13.35 4.03
N VAL A 222 6.34 13.16 4.74
CA VAL A 222 5.02 12.89 4.13
C VAL A 222 4.58 14.04 3.23
N ASP A 223 4.63 15.28 3.73
CA ASP A 223 4.19 16.44 2.95
C ASP A 223 5.05 16.61 1.68
N ARG A 224 6.36 16.36 1.76
CA ARG A 224 7.26 16.36 0.59
C ARG A 224 6.93 15.27 -0.44
N ALA A 225 6.58 14.07 0.03
CA ALA A 225 6.16 12.98 -0.83
C ALA A 225 4.84 13.32 -1.56
N VAL A 226 3.87 13.91 -0.85
CA VAL A 226 2.63 14.42 -1.44
C VAL A 226 2.91 15.50 -2.49
N GLU A 227 3.74 16.50 -2.18
CA GLU A 227 4.11 17.56 -3.13
C GLU A 227 4.73 17.01 -4.42
N THR A 228 5.42 15.87 -4.34
CA THR A 228 6.03 15.22 -5.50
C THR A 228 4.94 14.66 -6.42
N LEU A 229 3.92 14.01 -5.86
CA LEU A 229 2.75 13.55 -6.63
C LEU A 229 1.93 14.71 -7.20
N LEU A 230 1.73 15.79 -6.42
CA LEU A 230 1.00 16.97 -6.91
C LEU A 230 1.69 17.60 -8.13
N LYS A 231 3.03 17.61 -8.17
CA LYS A 231 3.79 18.08 -9.33
C LYS A 231 3.68 17.15 -10.55
N ASP A 232 3.34 15.89 -10.33
CA ASP A 232 3.12 14.89 -11.39
C ASP A 232 1.68 14.88 -11.92
N GLY A 233 0.84 15.81 -11.47
CA GLY A 233 -0.53 15.98 -11.97
C GLY A 233 -1.61 15.34 -11.11
N TRP A 234 -1.27 14.80 -9.94
CA TRP A 234 -2.26 14.42 -8.94
C TRP A 234 -2.87 15.67 -8.29
N GLN A 235 -4.11 15.55 -7.86
CA GLN A 235 -4.85 16.60 -7.15
C GLN A 235 -5.29 16.11 -5.78
N ARG A 236 -5.47 17.02 -4.84
CA ARG A 236 -5.92 16.68 -3.48
C ARG A 236 -7.42 16.86 -3.40
N SER A 237 -8.14 15.85 -2.91
CA SER A 237 -9.57 15.91 -2.61
C SER A 237 -9.85 16.14 -1.12
#